data_AF-A0A4Y2KK37-F1
#
_entry.id   AF-A0A4Y2KK37-F1
#
_cell.length_a   1.000
_cell.length_b   1.000
_cell.length_c   1.000
_cell.angle_alpha   90.00
_cell.angle_beta   90.00
_cell.angle_gamma   90.00
#
_symmetry.space_group_name_H-M   'P 1'
#
loop_
_entity.id
_entity.type
_entity.pdbx_description
1 polymer ?
#
loop_
_entity_poly.entity_id
_entity_poly.type
_entity_poly.pdbx_seq_one_letter_code
_entity_poly.pdbx_strand_id
1 'polypeptide(L)'
;MLTFPGLAWQAELKMTDVKLDLFTDIDMHLFIEKGIRGGVSMISYRHSEANHPQCPNYDASEANKYITYLDANNLYGWAMSQPLPVNNFGWLSPKEISLQQICQTPDDATTGYIL
;
A
#
# COMPACT_ATOMS: atom_id res chain seq x y z
N MET A 1 25.54 14.86 8.36
CA MET A 1 25.69 13.43 8.04
C MET A 1 24.68 13.11 6.93
N LEU A 2 25.13 12.70 5.74
CA LEU A 2 24.24 12.36 4.62
C LEU A 2 24.01 10.84 4.64
N THR A 3 22.76 10.41 4.79
CA THR A 3 22.35 9.01 4.65
C THR A 3 21.66 8.81 3.31
N PHE A 4 21.61 7.57 2.82
CA PHE A 4 20.93 7.27 1.55
C PHE A 4 19.45 7.68 1.54
N PRO A 5 18.64 7.44 2.60
CA PRO A 5 17.27 7.93 2.65
C PRO A 5 17.17 9.46 2.63
N GLY A 6 18.07 10.15 3.33
CA GLY A 6 18.10 11.62 3.32
C GLY A 6 18.40 12.20 1.94
N LEU A 7 19.32 11.56 1.19
CA LEU A 7 19.60 11.92 -0.20
C LEU A 7 18.40 11.66 -1.11
N ALA A 8 17.76 10.49 -1.00
CA ALA A 8 16.60 10.14 -1.81
C ALA A 8 15.44 11.11 -1.59
N TRP A 9 15.13 11.44 -0.33
CA TRP A 9 14.11 12.42 0.04
C TRP A 9 14.39 13.82 -0.52
N GLN A 10 15.64 14.31 -0.39
CA GLN A 10 16.02 15.60 -0.95
C GLN A 10 15.95 15.63 -2.48
N ALA A 11 16.32 14.53 -3.14
CA ALA A 11 16.21 14.40 -4.59
C ALA A 11 14.75 14.40 -5.04
N GLU A 12 13.89 13.65 -4.37
CA GLU A 12 12.44 13.62 -4.63
C GLU A 12 11.83 15.01 -4.56
N LEU A 13 11.99 15.71 -3.43
CA LEU A 13 11.45 17.07 -3.24
C LEU A 13 11.96 18.05 -4.29
N LYS A 14 13.23 17.94 -4.68
CA LYS A 14 13.83 18.79 -5.71
C LYS A 14 13.30 18.48 -7.11
N MET A 15 13.06 17.20 -7.42
CA MET A 15 12.62 16.77 -8.75
C MET A 15 11.14 17.04 -8.98
N THR A 16 10.31 16.92 -7.96
CA THR A 16 8.85 17.10 -8.05
C THR A 16 8.40 18.53 -7.74
N ASP A 17 9.25 19.32 -7.06
CA ASP A 17 8.92 20.64 -6.48
C ASP A 17 7.70 20.64 -5.55
N VAL A 18 7.29 19.46 -5.08
CA VAL A 18 6.11 19.28 -4.22
C VAL A 18 6.26 20.09 -2.93
N LYS A 19 5.16 20.67 -2.47
CA LYS A 19 5.04 21.29 -1.14
C LYS A 19 4.16 20.41 -0.27
N LEU A 20 4.73 19.91 0.81
CA LEU A 20 4.07 19.03 1.76
C LEU A 20 3.59 19.86 2.95
N ASP A 21 2.31 19.78 3.26
CA ASP A 21 1.80 20.34 4.51
C ASP A 21 2.14 19.42 5.68
N LEU A 22 2.32 20.03 6.84
CA LEU A 22 2.47 19.31 8.09
C LEU A 22 1.11 19.18 8.78
N PHE A 23 0.88 18.06 9.47
CA PHE A 23 -0.22 17.98 10.41
C PHE A 23 -0.01 18.98 11.55
N THR A 24 -0.92 19.94 11.68
CA THR A 24 -0.89 20.95 12.77
C THR A 24 -1.74 20.54 13.97
N ASP A 25 -2.62 19.54 13.79
CA ASP A 25 -3.44 18.94 14.84
C ASP A 25 -2.77 17.63 15.32
N ILE A 26 -2.58 17.52 16.63
CA ILE A 26 -1.99 16.34 17.25
C ILE A 26 -2.87 15.10 17.07
N ASP A 27 -4.19 15.26 17.07
CA ASP A 27 -5.11 14.14 16.91
C ASP A 27 -5.04 13.58 15.49
N MET A 28 -4.85 14.43 14.46
CA MET A 28 -4.59 13.98 13.09
C MET A 28 -3.28 13.19 13.01
N HIS A 29 -2.22 13.71 13.61
CA HIS A 29 -0.92 13.03 13.61
C HIS A 29 -1.03 11.64 14.27
N LEU A 30 -1.63 11.56 15.47
CA LEU A 30 -1.82 10.31 16.19
C LEU A 30 -2.74 9.33 15.44
N PHE A 31 -3.76 9.82 14.76
CA PHE A 31 -4.63 9.01 13.93
C PHE A 31 -3.87 8.33 12.78
N ILE A 32 -3.05 9.10 12.05
CA ILE A 32 -2.22 8.57 10.96
C ILE A 32 -1.17 7.59 11.49
N GLU A 33 -0.43 7.95 12.54
CA GLU A 33 0.57 7.07 13.17
C GLU A 33 -0.05 5.73 13.60
N LYS A 34 -1.24 5.77 14.21
CA LYS A 34 -1.97 4.55 14.59
C LYS A 34 -2.45 3.74 13.38
N GLY A 35 -2.61 4.38 12.22
CA GLY A 35 -2.98 3.75 10.95
C GLY A 35 -1.81 3.10 10.21
N ILE A 36 -0.56 3.51 10.46
CA ILE A 36 0.62 2.99 9.74
C ILE A 36 0.79 1.48 9.98
N ARG A 37 0.97 0.73 8.90
CA ARG A 37 1.26 -0.71 8.92
C ARG A 37 2.50 -0.99 8.06
N GLY A 38 3.24 -2.03 8.44
CA GLY A 38 4.35 -2.54 7.64
C GLY A 38 3.89 -3.44 6.48
N GLY A 39 4.83 -4.19 5.91
CA GLY A 39 4.53 -5.20 4.90
C GLY A 39 3.59 -6.29 5.42
N VAL A 40 2.69 -6.76 4.56
CA VAL A 40 1.78 -7.86 4.89
C VAL A 40 2.52 -9.19 4.78
N SER A 41 2.53 -9.97 5.86
CA SER A 41 3.06 -11.33 5.88
C SER A 41 2.01 -12.27 6.45
N MET A 42 1.52 -13.20 5.62
CA MET A 42 0.40 -14.07 5.95
C MET A 42 0.64 -15.49 5.44
N ILE A 43 0.26 -16.48 6.23
CA ILE A 43 0.19 -17.88 5.83
C ILE A 43 -1.28 -18.32 5.95
N SER A 44 -1.99 -18.36 4.81
CA SER A 44 -3.41 -18.78 4.77
C SER A 44 -3.57 -20.30 4.88
N TYR A 45 -2.57 -21.06 4.43
CA TYR A 45 -2.54 -22.51 4.49
C TYR A 45 -1.11 -22.98 4.81
N ARG A 46 -0.95 -23.76 5.89
CA ARG A 46 0.37 -24.06 6.47
C ARG A 46 1.26 -24.91 5.58
N HIS A 47 0.69 -25.80 4.78
CA HIS A 47 1.45 -26.74 3.95
C HIS A 47 0.67 -27.07 2.68
N SER A 48 1.26 -26.85 1.52
CA SER A 48 0.68 -27.25 0.24
C SER A 48 1.75 -27.95 -0.57
N GLU A 49 1.44 -29.13 -1.09
CA GLU A 49 2.29 -29.85 -2.04
C GLU A 49 1.69 -29.75 -3.44
N ALA A 50 2.54 -29.56 -4.46
CA ALA A 50 2.14 -29.57 -5.86
C ALA A 50 1.98 -31.02 -6.36
N ASN A 51 0.99 -31.25 -7.23
CA ASN A 51 0.80 -32.52 -7.93
C ASN A 51 0.85 -32.23 -9.44
N HIS A 52 2.01 -32.41 -10.07
CA HIS A 52 2.20 -32.17 -11.49
C HIS A 52 3.16 -33.23 -12.06
N PRO A 53 3.03 -33.68 -13.32
CA PRO A 53 3.89 -34.73 -13.89
C PRO A 53 5.40 -34.49 -13.84
N GLN A 54 5.84 -33.24 -13.61
CA GLN A 54 7.25 -32.89 -13.44
C GLN A 54 7.74 -33.00 -11.99
N CYS A 55 6.85 -33.25 -11.03
CA CYS A 55 7.18 -33.41 -9.62
C CYS A 55 7.64 -34.85 -9.33
N PRO A 56 8.63 -35.06 -8.45
CA PRO A 56 9.13 -36.41 -8.11
C PRO A 56 8.07 -37.38 -7.55
N ASN A 57 7.08 -36.84 -6.81
CA ASN A 57 6.03 -37.62 -6.14
C ASN A 57 4.67 -37.49 -6.85
N TYR A 58 4.66 -37.33 -8.17
CA TYR A 58 3.42 -37.19 -8.94
C TYR A 58 2.50 -38.40 -8.79
N ASP A 59 1.24 -38.16 -8.48
CA ASP A 59 0.19 -39.17 -8.46
C ASP A 59 -0.84 -38.88 -9.56
N ALA A 60 -0.90 -39.78 -10.55
CA ALA A 60 -1.83 -39.68 -11.67
C ALA A 60 -3.29 -39.98 -11.30
N SER A 61 -3.54 -40.56 -10.12
CA SER A 61 -4.90 -40.79 -9.60
C SER A 61 -5.51 -39.54 -8.97
N GLU A 62 -4.68 -38.57 -8.60
CA GLU A 62 -5.07 -37.30 -7.99
C GLU A 62 -5.13 -36.17 -9.02
N ALA A 63 -5.90 -35.13 -8.71
CA ALA A 63 -5.99 -33.96 -9.58
C ALA A 63 -4.66 -33.19 -9.63
N ASN A 64 -4.35 -32.61 -10.79
CA ASN A 64 -3.19 -31.74 -10.92
C ASN A 64 -3.33 -30.50 -10.04
N LYS A 65 -2.24 -30.15 -9.33
CA LYS A 65 -2.18 -29.04 -8.40
C LYS A 65 -0.87 -28.27 -8.58
N TYR A 66 -0.99 -26.95 -8.72
CA TYR A 66 0.14 -26.04 -8.92
C TYR A 66 0.29 -25.11 -7.72
N ILE A 67 1.53 -24.71 -7.42
CA ILE A 67 1.82 -23.68 -6.43
C ILE A 67 2.39 -22.48 -7.19
N THR A 68 1.71 -21.35 -7.10
CA THR A 68 2.11 -20.12 -7.77
C THR A 68 2.99 -19.28 -6.85
N TYR A 69 4.11 -18.80 -7.38
CA TYR A 69 4.96 -17.79 -6.73
C TYR A 69 4.96 -16.53 -7.59
N LEU A 70 4.48 -15.43 -7.03
CA LEU A 70 4.43 -14.12 -7.68
C LEU A 70 5.23 -13.13 -6.85
N ASP A 71 6.05 -12.32 -7.53
CA ASP A 71 6.81 -11.24 -6.91
C ASP A 71 6.57 -9.94 -7.69
N ALA A 72 6.33 -8.85 -6.96
CA ALA A 72 6.06 -7.55 -7.54
C ALA A 72 7.37 -6.76 -7.72
N ASN A 73 7.70 -6.44 -8.97
CA ASN A 73 8.87 -5.63 -9.29
C ASN A 73 8.70 -4.20 -8.74
N ASN A 74 9.50 -3.83 -7.74
CA ASN A 74 9.51 -2.50 -7.12
C ASN A 74 8.14 -2.06 -6.56
N LEU A 75 7.54 -2.90 -5.71
CA LEU A 75 6.21 -2.66 -5.11
C LEU A 75 6.05 -1.25 -4.52
N TYR A 76 6.97 -0.84 -3.64
CA TYR A 76 6.90 0.48 -3.01
C TYR A 76 7.13 1.63 -4.00
N GLY A 77 8.02 1.48 -4.97
CA GLY A 77 8.22 2.50 -5.99
C GLY A 77 6.99 2.67 -6.90
N TRP A 78 6.31 1.56 -7.24
CA TRP A 78 5.03 1.63 -7.94
C TRP A 78 3.95 2.31 -7.11
N ALA A 79 3.85 1.98 -5.82
CA ALA A 79 2.90 2.60 -4.89
C ALA A 79 3.18 4.11 -4.71
N MET A 80 4.45 4.51 -4.61
CA MET A 80 4.87 5.92 -4.54
C MET A 80 4.61 6.70 -5.83
N SER A 81 4.36 6.01 -6.94
CA SER A 81 4.00 6.63 -8.22
C SER A 81 2.48 6.84 -8.37
N GLN A 82 1.69 6.36 -7.40
CA GLN A 82 0.25 6.60 -7.34
C GLN A 82 -0.03 7.95 -6.67
N PRO A 83 -1.26 8.49 -6.79
CA PRO A 83 -1.67 9.68 -6.05
C PRO A 83 -1.52 9.48 -4.53
N LEU A 84 -0.81 10.41 -3.90
CA LEU A 84 -0.53 10.41 -2.46
C LEU A 84 -1.02 11.71 -1.81
N PRO A 85 -1.43 11.67 -0.53
CA PRO A 85 -1.85 12.86 0.19
C PRO A 85 -0.66 13.80 0.47
N VAL A 86 -0.78 15.07 0.07
CA VAL A 86 0.31 16.06 0.18
C VAL A 86 -0.06 17.34 0.95
N ASN A 87 -1.32 17.75 0.95
CA ASN A 87 -1.74 19.03 1.52
C ASN A 87 -3.25 19.09 1.87
N ASN A 88 -3.69 20.21 2.44
CA ASN A 88 -5.09 20.54 2.74
C ASN A 88 -5.79 19.50 3.65
N PHE A 89 -5.07 19.03 4.67
CA PHE A 89 -5.61 18.08 5.64
C PHE A 89 -6.73 18.69 6.47
N GLY A 90 -7.83 17.95 6.62
CA GLY A 90 -9.00 18.39 7.39
C GLY A 90 -9.86 17.23 7.87
N TRP A 91 -10.50 17.40 9.02
CA TRP A 91 -11.50 16.46 9.51
C TRP A 91 -12.82 16.68 8.77
N LEU A 92 -13.50 15.57 8.46
CA LEU A 92 -14.87 15.59 7.95
C LEU A 92 -15.80 14.91 8.94
N SER A 93 -16.95 15.52 9.17
CA SER A 93 -18.00 14.92 9.97
C SER A 93 -18.82 13.92 9.14
N PRO A 94 -19.53 12.97 9.78
CA PRO A 94 -20.44 12.06 9.10
C PRO A 94 -21.61 12.74 8.36
N LYS A 95 -21.83 14.04 8.57
CA LYS A 95 -22.82 14.83 7.82
C LYS A 95 -22.29 15.37 6.50
N GLU A 96 -20.97 15.48 6.36
CA GLU A 96 -20.30 16.05 5.19
C GLU A 96 -19.91 14.98 4.17
N ILE A 97 -19.65 13.75 4.64
CA ILE A 97 -19.24 12.64 3.78
C ILE A 97 -19.82 11.32 4.28
N SER A 98 -20.27 10.48 3.35
CA SER A 98 -20.73 9.11 3.61
C SER A 98 -19.74 8.06 3.13
N LEU A 99 -19.78 6.87 3.73
CA LEU A 99 -18.94 5.73 3.30
C LEU A 99 -19.16 5.39 1.83
N GLN A 100 -20.40 5.51 1.32
CA GLN A 100 -20.70 5.25 -0.08
C GLN A 100 -19.97 6.22 -1.02
N GLN A 101 -19.91 7.50 -0.67
CA GLN A 101 -19.17 8.49 -1.46
C GLN A 101 -17.67 8.19 -1.44
N ILE A 102 -17.12 7.78 -0.29
CA ILE A 102 -15.70 7.39 -0.18
C ILE A 102 -15.41 6.20 -1.11
N CYS A 103 -16.21 5.13 -1.04
CA CYS A 103 -16.00 3.94 -1.89
C CYS A 103 -16.22 4.19 -3.39
N GLN A 104 -16.96 5.24 -3.76
CA GLN A 104 -17.20 5.62 -5.15
C GLN A 104 -16.18 6.65 -5.67
N THR A 105 -15.32 7.19 -4.80
CA THR A 105 -14.28 8.12 -5.19
C THR A 105 -13.20 7.37 -5.99
N PRO A 106 -12.84 7.82 -7.20
CA PRO A 106 -11.75 7.21 -7.97
C PRO A 106 -10.42 7.25 -7.23
N ASP A 107 -9.58 6.23 -7.44
CA ASP A 107 -8.24 6.16 -6.85
C ASP A 107 -7.33 7.32 -7.31
N ASP A 108 -7.63 7.93 -8.46
CA ASP A 108 -6.93 9.06 -9.06
C ASP A 108 -7.59 10.43 -8.83
N ALA A 109 -8.57 10.49 -7.91
CA ALA A 109 -9.21 11.74 -7.55
C ALA A 109 -8.22 12.74 -6.95
N THR A 110 -8.46 14.03 -7.20
CA THR A 110 -7.66 15.12 -6.64
C THR A 110 -7.80 15.25 -5.12
N THR A 111 -8.84 14.67 -4.54
CA THR A 111 -9.12 14.67 -3.10
C THR A 111 -9.35 13.23 -2.67
N GLY A 112 -8.52 12.76 -1.74
CA GLY A 112 -8.64 11.43 -1.14
C GLY A 112 -9.24 11.49 0.27
N TYR A 113 -9.55 10.31 0.81
CA TYR A 113 -10.11 10.12 2.14
C TYR A 113 -9.32 9.06 2.91
N ILE A 114 -9.13 9.25 4.20
CA ILE A 114 -8.45 8.30 5.10
C ILE A 114 -9.45 7.89 6.18
N LEU A 115 -9.56 6.57 6.42
CA LEU A 115 -10.53 5.94 7.34
C LEU A 115 -9.85 5.23 8.50
#